data_AF-A0A447TTK9-F1
#
_entry.id   AF-A0A447TTK9-F1
#
_cell.length_a   1.000
_cell.length_b   1.000
_cell.length_c   1.000
_cell.angle_alpha   90.00
_cell.angle_beta   90.00
_cell.angle_gamma   90.00
#
_symmetry.space_group_name_H-M   'P 1'
#
loop_
_entity.id
_entity.type
_entity.pdbx_description
1 polymer ?
#
loop_
_entity_poly.entity_id
_entity_poly.type
_entity_poly.pdbx_seq_one_letter_code
_entity_poly.pdbx_strand_id
1 'polypeptide(L)'
;MMFWRRRKISTICFLAQLAIYGRERGMMKDMPALLTAILAARGSALLPVVFARVINNGRMLRNFVQILRSGVTGRRSLGTRPKKLVQRWLQNASEERLLQASVGNAPSLADIVKMVHPRPQAAWQEAFFAWLDW
;
A
#
# COMPACT_ATOMS: atom_id res chain seq x y z
N MET A 1 -26.21 16.65 35.73
CA MET A 1 -25.55 15.35 35.50
C MET A 1 -25.27 15.20 34.00
N MET A 2 -24.12 15.72 33.53
CA MET A 2 -23.75 15.69 32.11
C MET A 2 -23.10 14.36 31.76
N PHE A 3 -23.77 13.57 30.93
CA PHE A 3 -23.31 12.27 30.45
C PHE A 3 -22.25 12.47 29.35
N TRP A 4 -20.99 12.64 29.76
CA TRP A 4 -19.85 12.65 28.82
C TRP A 4 -19.63 11.24 28.25
N ARG A 5 -20.35 10.91 27.17
CA ARG A 5 -20.12 9.69 26.38
C ARG A 5 -18.79 9.85 25.64
N ARG A 6 -17.67 9.46 26.26
CA ARG A 6 -16.38 9.30 25.55
C ARG A 6 -16.66 8.46 24.31
N ARG A 7 -16.56 9.03 23.11
CA ARG A 7 -16.65 8.26 21.87
C ARG A 7 -15.53 7.22 21.92
N LYS A 8 -15.86 5.95 22.15
CA LYS A 8 -14.89 4.86 22.03
C LYS A 8 -14.40 4.86 20.60
N ILE A 9 -13.18 5.34 20.38
CA ILE A 9 -12.50 5.18 19.09
C ILE A 9 -12.32 3.67 18.91
N SER A 10 -12.86 3.12 17.83
CA SER A 10 -12.64 1.71 17.53
C SER A 10 -11.15 1.48 17.26
N THR A 11 -10.62 0.32 17.64
CA THR A 11 -9.21 -0.04 17.41
C THR A 11 -8.83 0.14 15.93
N ILE A 12 -9.76 -0.12 15.00
CA ILE A 12 -9.55 0.06 13.56
C ILE A 12 -9.34 1.54 13.19
N CYS A 13 -10.17 2.45 13.74
CA CYS A 13 -10.01 3.88 13.51
C CYS A 13 -8.68 4.41 14.08
N PHE A 14 -8.29 3.93 15.27
CA PHE A 14 -7.02 4.31 15.88
C PHE A 14 -5.83 3.88 15.01
N LEU A 15 -5.80 2.62 14.55
CA LEU A 15 -4.72 2.13 13.68
C LEU A 15 -4.65 2.90 12.35
N ALA A 16 -5.80 3.26 11.78
CA ALA A 16 -5.86 4.07 10.57
C ALA A 16 -5.28 5.48 10.77
N GLN A 17 -5.66 6.15 11.85
CA GLN A 17 -5.12 7.46 12.21
C GLN A 17 -3.62 7.39 12.48
N LEU A 18 -3.17 6.37 13.22
CA LEU A 18 -1.75 6.17 13.52
C LEU A 18 -0.92 5.92 12.26
N ALA A 19 -1.44 5.13 11.31
CA ALA A 19 -0.74 4.88 10.04
C ALA A 19 -0.52 6.17 9.26
N ILE A 20 -1.57 7.00 9.14
CA ILE A 20 -1.51 8.28 8.44
C ILE A 20 -0.56 9.24 9.17
N TYR A 21 -0.73 9.40 10.49
CA TYR A 21 0.10 10.30 11.29
C TYR A 21 1.57 9.89 11.23
N GLY A 22 1.86 8.59 11.38
CA GLY A 22 3.22 8.06 11.31
C GLY A 22 3.88 8.34 9.96
N ARG A 23 3.12 8.33 8.86
CA ARG A 23 3.66 8.68 7.53
C ARG A 23 3.89 10.17 7.35
N GLU A 24 2.89 10.98 7.68
CA GLU A 24 2.87 12.40 7.28
C GLU A 24 3.52 13.34 8.28
N ARG A 25 3.53 12.98 9.57
CA ARG A 25 3.99 13.85 10.66
C ARG A 25 5.09 13.19 11.49
N GLY A 26 4.91 11.91 11.84
CA GLY A 26 5.87 11.16 12.64
C GLY A 26 7.12 10.70 11.89
N MET A 27 7.15 10.86 10.55
CA MET A 27 8.26 10.48 9.67
C MET A 27 8.79 9.04 9.90
N MET A 28 7.90 8.14 10.32
CA MET A 28 8.24 6.75 10.57
C MET A 28 8.55 6.03 9.26
N LYS A 29 9.53 5.13 9.29
CA LYS A 29 9.99 4.39 8.10
C LYS A 29 8.98 3.31 7.70
N ASP A 30 8.86 2.25 8.50
CA ASP A 30 8.18 1.02 8.07
C ASP A 30 6.84 0.77 8.78
N MET A 31 6.66 1.35 9.97
CA MET A 31 5.45 1.20 10.76
C MET A 31 4.17 1.59 10.01
N PRO A 32 4.11 2.69 9.22
CA PRO A 32 2.90 3.04 8.49
C PRO A 32 2.46 1.96 7.48
N ALA A 33 3.42 1.32 6.80
CA ALA A 33 3.12 0.23 5.87
C ALA A 33 2.57 -1.01 6.61
N LEU A 34 3.15 -1.35 7.76
CA LEU A 34 2.67 -2.46 8.60
C LEU A 34 1.26 -2.20 9.13
N LEU A 35 0.97 -1.01 9.65
CA LEU A 35 -0.39 -0.65 10.09
C LEU A 35 -1.39 -0.71 8.93
N THR A 36 -0.98 -0.26 7.73
CA THR A 36 -1.81 -0.38 6.52
C THR A 36 -2.07 -1.84 6.15
N ALA A 37 -1.06 -2.72 6.27
CA ALA A 37 -1.20 -4.16 6.02
C ALA A 37 -2.09 -4.85 7.07
N ILE A 38 -2.04 -4.44 8.34
CA ILE A 38 -2.96 -4.93 9.38
C ILE A 38 -4.41 -4.56 9.04
N LEU A 39 -4.67 -3.34 8.55
CA LEU A 39 -6.01 -2.94 8.08
C LEU A 39 -6.47 -3.77 6.89
N ALA A 40 -5.55 -4.13 5.98
CA ALA A 40 -5.82 -5.02 4.86
C ALA A 40 -6.20 -6.43 5.32
N ALA A 41 -5.42 -7.01 6.24
CA ALA A 41 -5.67 -8.34 6.81
C ALA A 41 -7.03 -8.40 7.53
N ARG A 42 -7.43 -7.31 8.20
CA ARG A 42 -8.71 -7.19 8.90
C ARG A 42 -9.91 -6.81 8.02
N GLY A 43 -9.73 -6.67 6.70
CA GLY A 43 -10.81 -6.31 5.78
C GLY A 43 -11.41 -4.91 6.02
N SER A 44 -10.65 -3.99 6.63
CA SER A 44 -11.16 -2.68 7.05
C SER A 44 -11.71 -1.85 5.89
N ALA A 45 -12.86 -1.21 6.12
CA ALA A 45 -13.44 -0.24 5.18
C ALA A 45 -12.52 0.98 4.94
N LEU A 46 -11.66 1.32 5.90
CA LEU A 46 -10.75 2.46 5.84
C LEU A 46 -9.50 2.21 4.99
N LEU A 47 -9.23 0.95 4.61
CA LEU A 47 -8.02 0.59 3.87
C LEU A 47 -7.75 1.46 2.64
N PRO A 48 -8.70 1.76 1.75
CA PRO A 48 -8.41 2.55 0.55
C PRO A 48 -7.90 3.96 0.87
N VAL A 49 -8.51 4.61 1.86
CA VAL A 49 -8.14 5.99 2.27
C VAL A 49 -6.75 5.98 2.91
N VAL A 50 -6.48 5.02 3.80
CA VAL A 50 -5.17 4.88 4.44
C VAL A 50 -4.09 4.54 3.41
N PHE A 51 -4.37 3.60 2.50
CA PHE A 51 -3.44 3.19 1.45
C PHE A 51 -3.05 4.38 0.57
N ALA A 52 -4.00 5.21 0.13
CA ALA A 52 -3.73 6.35 -0.74
C ALA A 52 -2.78 7.38 -0.09
N ARG A 53 -2.89 7.59 1.23
CA ARG A 53 -2.06 8.54 1.97
C ARG A 53 -0.71 7.96 2.39
N VAL A 54 -0.70 6.69 2.78
CA VAL A 54 0.50 6.04 3.33
C VAL A 54 1.42 5.49 2.24
N ILE A 55 0.85 4.88 1.20
CA ILE A 55 1.58 4.20 0.12
C ILE A 55 1.83 5.19 -1.02
N ASN A 56 2.58 6.24 -0.73
CA ASN A 56 2.74 7.39 -1.62
C ASN A 56 4.01 7.34 -2.50
N ASN A 57 4.84 6.30 -2.41
CA ASN A 57 6.02 6.12 -3.26
C ASN A 57 6.37 4.63 -3.42
N GLY A 58 7.34 4.31 -4.30
CA GLY A 58 7.74 2.94 -4.60
C GLY A 58 8.34 2.18 -3.41
N ARG A 59 9.04 2.86 -2.48
CA ARG A 59 9.54 2.23 -1.24
C ARG A 59 8.37 1.74 -0.38
N MET A 60 7.38 2.59 -0.15
CA MET A 60 6.21 2.25 0.66
C MET A 60 5.37 1.14 0.00
N LEU A 61 5.25 1.16 -1.33
CA LEU A 61 4.55 0.12 -2.09
C LEU A 61 5.19 -1.26 -1.89
N ARG A 62 6.51 -1.36 -2.08
CA ARG A 62 7.26 -2.60 -1.88
C ARG A 62 7.18 -3.09 -0.45
N ASN A 63 7.35 -2.19 0.52
CA ASN A 63 7.25 -2.56 1.93
C ASN A 63 5.86 -3.14 2.25
N PHE A 64 4.79 -2.49 1.79
CA PHE A 64 3.43 -3.01 1.96
C PHE A 64 3.22 -4.38 1.30
N VAL A 65 3.68 -4.57 0.06
CA VAL A 65 3.59 -5.87 -0.63
C VAL A 65 4.41 -6.94 0.10
N GLN A 66 5.61 -6.61 0.56
CA GLN A 66 6.48 -7.54 1.26
C GLN A 66 5.85 -8.03 2.57
N ILE A 67 5.26 -7.13 3.35
CA ILE A 67 4.56 -7.45 4.59
C ILE A 67 3.37 -8.40 4.35
N LEU A 68 2.59 -8.16 3.29
CA LEU A 68 1.47 -9.04 2.94
C LEU A 68 1.94 -10.44 2.48
N ARG A 69 3.06 -10.52 1.76
CA ARG A 69 3.60 -11.80 1.27
C ARG A 69 4.33 -12.59 2.35
N SER A 70 4.93 -11.92 3.32
CA SER A 70 5.61 -12.59 4.45
C SER A 70 4.61 -13.31 5.35
N GLY A 71 3.36 -12.85 5.40
CA GLY A 71 2.34 -13.42 6.26
C GLY A 71 2.39 -12.95 7.71
N VAL A 72 3.25 -11.98 8.05
CA VAL A 72 3.40 -11.46 9.42
C VAL A 72 2.09 -10.89 9.99
N THR A 73 1.15 -10.49 9.13
CA THR A 73 -0.19 -10.02 9.53
C THR A 73 -1.26 -11.14 9.55
N GLY A 74 -0.86 -12.41 9.52
CA GLY A 74 -1.74 -13.58 9.59
C GLY A 74 -2.30 -14.09 8.25
N ARG A 75 -2.00 -13.42 7.12
CA ARG A 75 -2.39 -13.85 5.77
C ARG A 75 -1.18 -13.82 4.85
N ARG A 76 -0.83 -14.97 4.25
CA ARG A 76 0.30 -15.10 3.31
C ARG A 76 -0.14 -14.93 1.84
N SER A 77 -0.81 -13.82 1.55
CA SER A 77 -1.24 -13.44 0.19
C SER A 77 -1.73 -11.98 0.17
N LEU A 78 -1.72 -11.35 -1.02
CA LEU A 78 -2.24 -9.99 -1.20
C LEU A 78 -3.74 -9.89 -0.91
N GLY A 79 -4.53 -10.88 -1.31
CA GLY A 79 -5.99 -10.79 -1.31
C GLY A 79 -6.55 -9.81 -2.36
N THR A 80 -7.85 -9.91 -2.62
CA THR A 80 -8.49 -9.19 -3.74
C THR A 80 -8.45 -7.67 -3.59
N ARG A 81 -8.78 -7.14 -2.42
CA ARG A 81 -8.87 -5.69 -2.20
C ARG A 81 -7.48 -5.02 -2.21
N PRO A 82 -6.45 -5.52 -1.49
CA PRO A 82 -5.11 -4.96 -1.57
C PRO A 82 -4.48 -5.10 -2.97
N LYS A 83 -4.68 -6.23 -3.67
CA LYS A 83 -4.24 -6.40 -5.06
C LYS A 83 -4.80 -5.30 -5.97
N LYS A 84 -6.10 -5.02 -5.89
CA LYS A 84 -6.74 -3.93 -6.65
C LYS A 84 -6.17 -2.55 -6.32
N LEU A 85 -5.81 -2.29 -5.07
CA LEU A 85 -5.19 -1.01 -4.67
C LEU A 85 -3.78 -0.87 -5.24
N VAL A 86 -2.98 -1.95 -5.22
CA VAL A 86 -1.65 -1.97 -5.84
C VAL A 86 -1.74 -1.80 -7.36
N GLN A 87 -2.69 -2.46 -8.03
CA GLN A 87 -2.94 -2.26 -9.47
C GLN A 87 -3.27 -0.79 -9.77
N ARG A 88 -4.19 -0.18 -9.03
CA ARG A 88 -4.56 1.24 -9.19
C ARG A 88 -3.39 2.18 -8.95
N TRP A 89 -2.54 1.86 -7.98
CA TRP A 89 -1.33 2.64 -7.72
C TRP A 89 -0.42 2.66 -8.95
N LEU A 90 -0.18 1.50 -9.56
CA LEU A 90 0.67 1.37 -10.75
C LEU A 90 0.05 2.07 -11.96
N GLN A 91 -1.25 1.87 -12.16
CA GLN A 91 -2.02 2.44 -13.26
C GLN A 91 -2.05 3.97 -13.24
N ASN A 92 -2.15 4.57 -12.05
CA ASN A 92 -2.27 6.02 -11.89
C ASN A 92 -0.93 6.71 -11.60
N ALA A 93 0.19 5.97 -11.52
CA ALA A 93 1.50 6.57 -11.31
C ALA A 93 1.98 7.26 -12.60
N SER A 94 2.57 8.45 -12.45
CA SER A 94 3.28 9.11 -13.54
C SER A 94 4.53 8.32 -13.94
N GLU A 95 5.07 8.61 -15.11
CA GLU A 95 6.29 7.99 -15.60
C GLU A 95 7.46 8.19 -14.62
N GLU A 96 7.66 9.40 -14.11
CA GLU A 96 8.73 9.70 -13.15
C GLU A 96 8.55 8.91 -11.85
N ARG A 97 7.31 8.75 -11.40
CA ARG A 97 7.01 7.98 -10.19
C ARG A 97 7.26 6.49 -10.39
N LEU A 98 6.97 5.95 -11.57
CA LEU A 98 7.28 4.57 -11.93
C LEU A 98 8.79 4.35 -12.07
N LEU A 99 9.51 5.27 -12.71
CA LEU A 99 10.97 5.27 -12.78
C LEU A 99 11.61 5.31 -11.39
N GLN A 100 11.18 6.21 -10.50
CA GLN A 100 11.67 6.24 -9.12
C GLN A 100 11.33 4.96 -8.35
N ALA A 101 10.18 4.34 -8.65
CA ALA A 101 9.75 3.12 -8.00
C ALA A 101 10.50 1.87 -8.48
N SER A 102 11.15 1.90 -9.64
CA SER A 102 11.96 0.79 -10.15
C SER A 102 13.21 0.54 -9.28
N VAL A 103 13.68 1.57 -8.57
CA VAL A 103 14.88 1.48 -7.73
C VAL A 103 14.65 0.62 -6.49
N GLY A 104 15.39 -0.49 -6.42
CA GLY A 104 15.57 -1.37 -5.26
C GLY A 104 14.69 -2.61 -5.26
N ASN A 105 14.90 -3.50 -4.28
CA ASN A 105 14.49 -4.90 -4.40
C ASN A 105 13.67 -5.41 -3.20
N ALA A 106 13.34 -6.70 -3.24
CA ALA A 106 12.68 -7.46 -2.17
C ALA A 106 11.31 -6.90 -1.68
N PRO A 107 10.27 -6.89 -2.53
CA PRO A 107 10.24 -7.23 -3.96
C PRO A 107 10.71 -6.08 -4.86
N SER A 108 11.21 -6.38 -6.06
CA SER A 108 11.43 -5.36 -7.10
C SER A 108 10.08 -4.83 -7.65
N LEU A 109 10.10 -3.74 -8.43
CA LEU A 109 8.89 -3.27 -9.12
C LEU A 109 8.39 -4.30 -10.13
N ALA A 110 9.31 -4.99 -10.83
CA ALA A 110 9.00 -6.08 -11.77
C ALA A 110 8.26 -7.22 -11.06
N ASP A 111 8.73 -7.65 -9.88
CA ASP A 111 8.06 -8.67 -9.07
C ASP A 111 6.62 -8.27 -8.74
N ILE A 112 6.39 -7.00 -8.40
CA ILE A 112 5.06 -6.47 -8.08
C ILE A 112 4.17 -6.50 -9.33
N VAL A 113 4.67 -6.03 -10.48
CA VAL A 113 3.94 -6.04 -11.75
C VAL A 113 3.54 -7.47 -12.13
N LYS A 114 4.47 -8.43 -12.08
CA LYS A 114 4.22 -9.86 -12.32
C LYS A 114 3.18 -10.44 -11.36
N MET A 115 3.17 -10.02 -10.09
CA MET A 115 2.19 -10.53 -9.12
C MET A 115 0.77 -9.99 -9.32
N VAL A 116 0.66 -8.70 -9.67
CA VAL A 116 -0.64 -8.03 -9.69
C VAL A 116 -1.25 -7.92 -11.08
N HIS A 117 -0.46 -8.10 -12.14
CA HIS A 117 -0.88 -7.96 -13.54
C HIS A 117 -1.72 -6.69 -13.76
N PRO A 118 -1.14 -5.49 -13.56
CA PRO A 118 -1.87 -4.25 -13.80
C PRO A 118 -2.17 -4.13 -15.29
N ARG A 119 -3.39 -3.73 -15.66
CA ARG A 119 -3.70 -3.39 -17.04
C ARG A 119 -3.13 -2.00 -17.34
N PRO A 120 -2.23 -1.84 -18.33
CA PRO A 120 -1.72 -0.52 -18.72
C PRO A 120 -2.86 0.44 -19.07
N GLN A 121 -2.70 1.73 -18.77
CA GLN A 121 -3.65 2.79 -19.11
C GLN A 121 -3.23 3.60 -20.34
N ALA A 122 -2.00 3.41 -20.82
CA ALA A 122 -1.43 4.11 -21.97
C ALA A 122 -0.30 3.28 -22.60
N ALA A 123 0.02 3.55 -23.86
CA ALA A 123 1.08 2.85 -24.61
C ALA A 123 2.46 2.96 -23.94
N TRP A 124 2.81 4.12 -23.39
CA TRP A 124 4.07 4.31 -22.66
C TRP A 124 4.13 3.43 -21.40
N GLN A 125 3.01 3.23 -20.71
CA GLN A 125 2.95 2.42 -19.50
C GLN A 125 3.03 0.93 -19.82
N GLU A 126 2.48 0.50 -20.96
CA GLU A 126 2.65 -0.84 -21.49
C GLU A 126 4.12 -1.10 -21.83
N ALA A 127 4.76 -0.18 -22.56
CA ALA A 127 6.19 -0.25 -22.86
C ALA A 127 7.04 -0.28 -21.58
N PHE A 128 6.69 0.53 -20.58
CA PHE A 128 7.37 0.55 -19.29
C PHE A 128 7.24 -0.79 -18.55
N PHE A 129 6.03 -1.37 -18.47
CA PHE A 129 5.85 -2.67 -17.83
C PHE A 129 6.56 -3.79 -18.59
N ALA A 130 6.60 -3.74 -19.91
CA ALA A 130 7.39 -4.68 -20.72
C ALA A 130 8.89 -4.52 -20.48
N TRP A 131 9.40 -3.29 -20.36
CA TRP A 131 10.81 -3.01 -20.07
C TRP A 131 11.27 -3.56 -18.72
N LEU A 132 10.42 -3.54 -17.68
CA LEU A 132 10.74 -4.12 -16.38
C LEU A 132 10.96 -5.64 -16.40
N ASP A 133 10.45 -6.32 -17.44
CA ASP A 133 10.54 -7.77 -17.59
C ASP A 133 11.79 -8.23 -18.37
N TRP A 134 12.54 -7.29 -18.96
CA TRP A 134 13.85 -7.51 -19.60
C TRP A 134 14.98 -7.43 -18.58
#